data_AF-A0A2I0CY70-F1
#
_entry.id   AF-A0A2I0CY70-F1
#
_cell.length_a   1.000
_cell.length_b   1.000
_cell.length_c   1.000
_cell.angle_alpha   90.00
_cell.angle_beta   90.00
_cell.angle_gamma   90.00
#
_symmetry.space_group_name_H-M   'P 1'
#
loop_
_entity.id
_entity.type
_entity.pdbx_description
1 polymer ?
#
loop_
_entity_poly.entity_id
_entity_poly.type
_entity_poly.pdbx_seq_one_letter_code
_entity_poly.pdbx_strand_id
1 'polypeptide(L)'
;MPELLEQYMEASGTAECWVTVRDLRTFFRMDETTGPAISGFLQRIHHGPFPACRYRVTRMEKFRDTAPPYRIIKKYLVQARPAPRSLRSADNRP
;
A
#
# COMPACT_ATOMS: atom_id res chain seq x y z
N MET A 1 4.37 10.54 3.13
CA MET A 1 3.45 9.63 2.40
C MET A 1 3.99 8.20 2.31
N PRO A 2 5.18 7.92 1.75
CA PRO A 2 5.74 6.55 1.77
C PRO A 2 5.87 5.98 3.19
N GLU A 3 6.37 6.78 4.12
CA GLU A 3 6.53 6.41 5.54
C GLU A 3 5.20 6.06 6.24
N LEU A 4 4.08 6.65 5.79
CA LEU A 4 2.75 6.36 6.36
C LEU A 4 2.26 4.99 5.89
N LEU A 5 2.48 4.68 4.61
CA LEU A 5 2.13 3.37 4.09
C LEU A 5 2.98 2.27 4.74
N GLU A 6 4.28 2.55 4.95
CA GLU A 6 5.20 1.65 5.65
C GLU A 6 4.73 1.39 7.08
N GLN A 7 4.47 2.43 7.87
CA GLN A 7 3.94 2.27 9.23
C GLN A 7 2.62 1.49 9.28
N TYR A 8 1.70 1.73 8.33
CA TYR A 8 0.45 0.98 8.26
C TYR A 8 0.69 -0.51 7.98
N MET A 9 1.57 -0.83 7.04
CA MET A 9 1.92 -2.21 6.68
C MET A 9 2.71 -2.92 7.78
N GLU A 10 3.57 -2.19 8.50
CA GLU A 10 4.27 -2.72 9.67
C GLU A 10 3.29 -3.00 10.82
N ALA A 11 2.34 -2.11 11.06
CA ALA A 11 1.29 -2.31 12.05
C ALA A 11 0.33 -3.46 11.69
N SER A 12 0.10 -3.71 10.39
CA SER A 12 -0.70 -4.85 9.95
C SER A 12 0.07 -6.18 10.05
N GLY A 13 1.40 -6.15 10.13
CA GLY A 13 2.26 -7.33 10.26
C GLY A 13 2.24 -8.27 9.05
N THR A 14 1.69 -7.83 7.92
CA THR A 14 1.46 -8.67 6.73
C THR A 14 2.34 -8.21 5.56
N ALA A 15 2.86 -9.16 4.78
CA ALA A 15 3.59 -8.86 3.55
C ALA A 15 2.68 -8.33 2.42
N GLU A 16 1.38 -8.59 2.49
CA GLU A 16 0.37 -8.15 1.54
C GLU A 16 -0.92 -7.79 2.29
N CYS A 17 -1.51 -6.63 1.98
CA CYS A 17 -2.77 -6.20 2.58
C CYS A 17 -3.61 -5.36 1.60
N TRP A 18 -4.93 -5.53 1.66
CA TRP A 18 -5.87 -4.64 1.00
C TRP A 18 -6.09 -3.39 1.84
N VAL A 19 -5.88 -2.22 1.23
CA VAL A 19 -5.97 -0.93 1.91
C VAL A 19 -6.93 -0.03 1.16
N THR A 20 -7.81 0.66 1.88
CA THR A 20 -8.60 1.78 1.32
C THR A 20 -8.06 3.12 1.79
N VAL A 21 -8.43 4.18 1.07
CA VAL A 21 -8.17 5.56 1.54
C VAL A 21 -8.78 5.79 2.92
N ARG A 22 -9.95 5.21 3.19
CA ARG A 22 -10.62 5.32 4.49
C ARG A 22 -9.85 4.60 5.59
N ASP A 23 -9.25 3.45 5.33
CA ASP A 23 -8.46 2.71 6.33
C ASP A 23 -7.26 3.54 6.78
N LEU A 24 -6.49 4.08 5.82
CA LEU A 24 -5.35 4.96 6.13
C LEU A 24 -5.78 6.20 6.88
N ARG A 25 -6.88 6.84 6.46
CA ARG A 25 -7.41 8.02 7.15
C ARG A 25 -7.84 7.71 8.59
N THR A 26 -8.50 6.57 8.79
CA THR A 26 -8.96 6.13 10.11
C THR A 26 -7.77 5.81 11.00
N PHE A 27 -6.78 5.09 10.47
CA PHE A 27 -5.58 4.69 11.19
C PHE A 27 -4.73 5.89 11.65
N PHE A 28 -4.51 6.85 10.75
CA PHE A 28 -3.73 8.07 11.04
C PHE A 28 -4.56 9.24 11.57
N ARG A 29 -5.87 9.05 11.82
CA ARG A 29 -6.82 10.09 12.26
C ARG A 29 -6.78 11.35 11.37
N MET A 30 -6.79 11.15 10.05
CA MET A 30 -6.71 12.23 9.06
C MET A 30 -8.07 12.72 8.58
N ASP A 31 -8.15 14.02 8.34
CA ASP A 31 -9.31 14.70 7.76
C ASP A 31 -9.66 14.23 6.34
N GLU A 32 -10.90 14.50 5.95
CA GLU A 32 -11.47 14.15 4.63
C GLU A 32 -10.72 14.77 3.46
N THR A 33 -10.09 15.92 3.69
CA THR A 33 -9.28 16.67 2.73
C THR A 33 -8.04 15.92 2.26
N THR A 34 -7.56 14.94 3.03
CA THR A 34 -6.38 14.13 2.69
C THR A 34 -6.67 13.00 1.70
N GLY A 35 -7.95 12.70 1.45
CA GLY A 35 -8.37 11.61 0.57
C GLY A 35 -7.76 11.65 -0.84
N PRO A 36 -7.80 12.79 -1.55
CA PRO A 36 -7.17 12.95 -2.86
C PRO A 36 -5.65 12.71 -2.83
N ALA A 37 -4.96 13.19 -1.80
CA ALA A 37 -3.51 13.01 -1.66
C ALA A 37 -3.13 11.54 -1.48
N ILE A 38 -3.86 10.81 -0.63
CA ILE A 38 -3.67 9.37 -0.41
C ILE A 38 -3.97 8.59 -1.70
N SER A 39 -5.11 8.87 -2.35
CA SER A 39 -5.48 8.21 -3.61
C SER A 39 -4.43 8.45 -4.71
N GLY A 40 -3.94 9.69 -4.84
CA GLY A 40 -2.92 10.05 -5.82
C GLY A 40 -1.58 9.36 -5.54
N PHE A 41 -1.18 9.28 -4.27
CA PHE A 41 0.01 8.53 -3.87
C PHE A 41 -0.10 7.04 -4.20
N LEU A 42 -1.21 6.39 -3.84
CA LEU A 42 -1.45 4.96 -4.12
C LEU A 42 -1.47 4.67 -5.64
N GLN A 43 -2.06 5.57 -6.44
CA GLN A 43 -1.99 5.46 -7.90
C GLN A 43 -0.54 5.61 -8.41
N ARG A 44 0.24 6.53 -7.85
CA ARG A 44 1.62 6.77 -8.29
C ARG A 44 2.50 5.54 -8.05
N ILE A 45 2.36 4.87 -6.91
CA ILE A 45 3.12 3.64 -6.60
C ILE A 45 2.58 2.38 -7.31
N HIS A 46 1.40 2.47 -7.94
CA HIS A 46 0.86 1.45 -8.82
C HIS A 46 1.44 1.54 -10.24
N HIS A 47 1.52 2.76 -10.79
CA HIS A 47 1.89 2.98 -12.20
C HIS A 47 3.40 3.11 -12.47
N GLY A 48 4.23 3.35 -11.45
CA GLY A 48 5.65 3.61 -11.68
C GLY A 48 6.57 3.03 -10.60
N PRO A 49 7.87 2.88 -10.93
CA PRO A 49 8.88 2.53 -9.94
C PRO A 49 8.98 3.66 -8.92
N PHE A 50 8.63 3.37 -7.66
CA PHE A 50 8.72 4.35 -6.58
C PHE A 50 9.86 3.96 -5.63
N PRO A 51 11.12 4.27 -5.92
CA PRO A 51 12.26 3.74 -5.18
C PRO A 51 12.23 4.07 -3.68
N ALA A 52 11.60 5.17 -3.29
CA ALA A 52 11.47 5.62 -1.90
C ALA A 52 10.40 4.91 -1.06
N CYS A 53 9.77 3.84 -1.55
CA CYS A 53 8.79 3.07 -0.76
C CYS A 53 9.06 1.57 -0.92
N ARG A 54 9.21 0.87 0.21
CA ARG A 54 9.45 -0.58 0.27
C ARG A 54 8.24 -1.39 -0.23
N TYR A 55 7.07 -0.77 -0.21
CA TYR A 55 5.81 -1.36 -0.66
C TYR A 55 5.41 -0.82 -2.03
N ARG A 56 4.61 -1.59 -2.76
CA ARG A 56 3.99 -1.18 -4.02
C ARG A 56 2.53 -1.59 -4.03
N VAL A 57 1.73 -0.87 -4.80
CA VAL A 57 0.37 -1.32 -5.11
C VAL A 57 0.47 -2.28 -6.29
N THR A 58 0.05 -3.53 -6.10
CA THR A 58 0.08 -4.57 -7.15
C THR A 58 -1.26 -4.69 -7.87
N ARG A 59 -2.36 -4.39 -7.19
CA ARG A 59 -3.72 -4.41 -7.75
C ARG A 59 -4.56 -3.27 -7.22
N MET A 60 -5.52 -2.84 -8.03
CA MET A 60 -6.58 -1.92 -7.62
C MET A 60 -7.93 -2.50 -7.98
N GLU A 61 -8.84 -2.49 -7.01
CA GLU A 61 -10.22 -2.93 -7.20
C GLU A 61 -11.17 -1.81 -6.81
N LYS A 62 -12.32 -1.77 -7.48
CA LYS A 62 -13.42 -0.87 -7.12
C LYS A 62 -14.59 -1.75 -6.72
N PHE A 63 -15.11 -1.55 -5.52
CA PHE A 63 -16.33 -2.22 -5.11
C PHE A 63 -17.41 -1.20 -4.80
N ARG A 64 -18.65 -1.58 -5.08
CA ARG A 64 -19.82 -0.81 -4.70
C ARG A 64 -20.13 -1.16 -3.26
N ASP A 65 -19.97 -0.19 -2.38
CA ASP A 65 -20.47 -0.30 -1.02
C ASP A 65 -21.99 -0.24 -1.11
N THR A 66 -22.63 -1.36 -0.74
CA THR A 66 -24.10 -1.50 -0.77
C THR A 66 -24.75 -0.85 0.46
N ALA A 67 -23.95 -0.40 1.44
CA ALA A 67 -24.43 0.36 2.57
C ALA A 67 -24.84 1.77 2.12
N PRO A 68 -26.04 2.26 2.53
CA PRO A 68 -26.43 3.63 2.28
C PRO A 68 -25.53 4.63 3.03
N PRO A 69 -25.12 5.72 2.39
CA PRO A 69 -25.32 6.05 0.97
C PRO A 69 -24.37 5.24 0.07
N TYR A 70 -24.88 4.71 -1.04
CA TYR A 70 -24.11 3.91 -1.99
C TYR A 70 -22.86 4.65 -2.46
N ARG A 71 -21.68 4.07 -2.20
CA ARG A 71 -20.39 4.66 -2.55
C ARG A 71 -19.56 3.68 -3.34
N ILE A 72 -18.82 4.16 -4.33
CA ILE A 72 -17.79 3.36 -4.99
C ILE A 72 -16.51 3.53 -4.19
N ILE A 73 -16.04 2.46 -3.57
CA ILE A 73 -14.81 2.46 -2.77
C ILE A 73 -13.69 1.83 -3.60
N LYS A 74 -12.54 2.51 -3.63
CA LYS A 74 -11.30 1.97 -4.21
C LYS A 74 -10.50 1.24 -3.14
N LYS A 75 -10.14 -0.01 -3.43
CA LYS A 75 -9.22 -0.84 -2.67
C LYS A 75 -7.91 -0.99 -3.43
N TYR A 76 -6.81 -0.96 -2.70
CA TYR A 76 -5.46 -1.03 -3.24
C TYR A 76 -4.75 -2.19 -2.56
N LEU A 77 -4.32 -3.19 -3.32
CA LEU A 77 -3.53 -4.30 -2.80
C LEU A 77 -2.10 -3.82 -2.67
N VAL A 78 -1.67 -3.63 -1.44
CA VAL A 78 -0.32 -3.17 -1.12
C VAL A 78 0.50 -4.40 -0.75
N GLN A 79 1.61 -4.59 -1.44
CA GLN A 79 2.51 -5.70 -1.22
C GLN A 79 3.92 -5.17 -0.96
N ALA A 80 4.64 -5.80 -0.03
CA ALA A 80 6.08 -5.62 0.09
C ALA A 80 6.73 -5.97 -1.26
N ARG A 81 7.67 -5.13 -1.70
CA ARG A 81 8.51 -5.54 -2.82
C ARG A 81 9.26 -6.80 -2.40
N PRO A 82 9.33 -7.81 -3.27
CA PRO A 82 10.32 -8.84 -3.06
C PRO A 82 11.65 -8.11 -2.96
N ALA A 83 12.33 -8.22 -1.81
CA ALA A 83 13.72 -7.81 -1.76
C ALA A 83 14.40 -8.47 -2.96
N PRO A 84 15.33 -7.78 -3.67
CA PRO A 84 16.22 -8.51 -4.54
C PRO A 84 16.75 -9.65 -3.66
N ARG A 85 16.50 -10.90 -4.04
CA ARG A 85 17.10 -12.04 -3.36
C ARG A 85 18.58 -11.72 -3.44
N SER A 86 19.13 -11.17 -2.36
CA SER A 86 20.55 -11.08 -2.18
C SER A 86 20.97 -12.53 -2.34
N LEU A 87 21.72 -12.81 -3.41
CA LEU A 87 22.47 -14.05 -3.51
C LEU A 87 23.05 -14.23 -2.11
N ARG A 88 22.59 -15.26 -1.39
CA ARG A 88 23.40 -15.78 -0.32
C ARG A 88 24.64 -16.32 -1.03
N SER A 89 25.64 -15.46 -1.16
CA SER A 89 27.05 -15.80 -0.96
C SER A 89 27.12 -16.71 0.28
N ALA A 90 27.97 -17.72 0.37
CA ALA A 90 29.18 -18.05 -0.33
C ALA A 90 29.52 -19.53 -0.04
N ASP A 91 30.59 -19.98 -0.68
CA ASP A 91 31.58 -20.86 -0.06
C ASP A 91 31.24 -22.36 0.02
N ASN A 92 31.79 -23.11 -0.94
CA ASN A 92 32.47 -24.34 -0.59
C ASN A 92 33.67 -24.52 -1.52
N ARG A 93 34.80 -23.92 -1.12
CA ARG A 93 36.16 -24.38 -1.45
C ARG A 93 36.54 -25.50 -0.46
N PRO A 94 37.62 -26.29 -0.64
CA PRO A 94 38.80 -26.10 -1.50
C PRO A 94 38.82 -26.91 -2.79
#